data_AF-A0A2D6NGI0-F1
#
_entry.id   AF-A0A2D6NGI0-F1
#
_cell.length_a   1.000
_cell.length_b   1.000
_cell.length_c   1.000
_cell.angle_alpha   90.00
_cell.angle_beta   90.00
_cell.angle_gamma   90.00
#
_symmetry.space_group_name_H-M   'P 1'
#
loop_
_entity.id
_entity.type
_entity.pdbx_description
1 polymer ?
#
loop_
_entity_poly.entity_id
_entity_poly.type
_entity_poly.pdbx_seq_one_letter_code
_entity_poly.pdbx_strand_id
1 'polypeptide(L)' 'MNIFPIIGAFGLVCIILGTLLISSKRNVRRKYVYPLLIVGGILLEIYSIYIRDLIFVILQGVFILTAVYGLIKMHEKSR' A
#
# COMPACT_ATOMS: atom_id res chain seq x y z
N MET A 1 -23.17 -11.89 -5.47
CA MET A 1 -21.76 -12.00 -5.04
C MET A 1 -21.38 -10.70 -4.34
N ASN A 2 -20.92 -10.76 -3.10
CA ASN A 2 -20.57 -9.56 -2.33
C ASN A 2 -19.31 -8.93 -2.92
N ILE A 3 -19.35 -7.65 -3.27
CA ILE A 3 -18.26 -6.92 -3.94
C ILE A 3 -17.11 -6.60 -2.96
N PHE A 4 -17.41 -6.50 -1.67
CA PHE A 4 -16.44 -6.20 -0.61
C PHE A 4 -15.22 -7.14 -0.54
N PRO A 5 -15.36 -8.48 -0.51
CA PRO A 5 -14.20 -9.38 -0.51
C PRO A 5 -13.34 -9.28 -1.76
N ILE A 6 -13.92 -8.89 -2.91
CA ILE A 6 -13.17 -8.68 -4.15
C ILE A 6 -12.29 -7.44 -4.02
N ILE A 7 -12.81 -6.36 -3.41
CA ILE A 7 -12.04 -5.13 -3.13
C ILE A 7 -10.87 -5.43 -2.19
N GLY A 8 -11.12 -6.21 -1.12
CA GLY A 8 -10.08 -6.65 -0.20
C GLY A 8 -9.01 -7.50 -0.89
N ALA A 9 -9.40 -8.48 -1.70
CA ALA A 9 -8.46 -9.30 -2.46
C ALA A 9 -7.62 -8.45 -3.43
N PHE A 10 -8.24 -7.48 -4.10
CA PHE A 10 -7.53 -6.58 -5.01
C PHE A 10 -6.54 -5.67 -4.27
N GLY A 11 -6.93 -5.11 -3.12
CA GLY A 11 -6.06 -4.33 -2.24
C GLY A 11 -4.85 -5.13 -1.75
N LEU A 12 -5.06 -6.39 -1.37
CA LEU A 12 -4.01 -7.31 -0.94
C LEU A 12 -3.02 -7.59 -2.07
N VAL A 13 -3.51 -7.89 -3.28
CA VAL A 13 -2.67 -8.12 -4.46
C VAL A 13 -1.83 -6.88 -4.79
N CYS A 14 -2.43 -5.68 -4.75
CA CYS A 14 -1.69 -4.43 -4.95
C CYS A 14 -0.57 -4.23 -3.92
N ILE A 15 -0.82 -4.51 -2.63
CA ILE A 15 0.16 -4.43 -1.55
C ILE A 15 1.31 -5.43 -1.79
N ILE A 16 1.00 -6.69 -2.10
CA ILE A 16 2.00 -7.73 -2.34
C ILE A 16 2.87 -7.37 -3.54
N LEU A 17 2.25 -6.98 -4.65
CA LEU A 17 2.98 -6.57 -5.87
C LEU A 17 3.85 -5.35 -5.61
N GLY A 18 3.33 -4.33 -4.93
CA GLY A 18 4.11 -3.15 -4.56
C GLY A 18 5.29 -3.52 -3.64
N THR A 19 5.09 -4.44 -2.70
CA THR A 19 6.14 -4.87 -1.78
C THR A 19 7.20 -5.71 -2.50
N LEU A 20 6.84 -6.61 -3.40
CA LEU A 20 7.81 -7.37 -4.19
C LEU A 20 8.60 -6.47 -5.15
N LEU A 21 7.93 -5.51 -5.78
CA LEU A 21 8.55 -4.52 -6.66
C LEU A 21 9.37 -3.48 -5.89
N ILE A 22 9.36 -3.49 -4.54
CA ILE A 22 10.20 -2.60 -3.73
C ILE A 22 11.69 -2.88 -3.98
N SER A 23 12.09 -4.09 -4.34
CA SER A 23 13.50 -4.40 -4.66
C SER A 23 13.86 -4.09 -6.12
N SER A 24 12.92 -3.57 -6.90
CA SER A 24 13.12 -3.24 -8.32
C SER A 24 13.87 -1.90 -8.49
N LYS A 25 14.25 -1.60 -9.73
CA LYS A 25 15.03 -0.40 -10.10
C LYS A 25 14.44 0.87 -9.47
N ARG A 26 15.33 1.74 -8.95
CA ARG A 26 15.01 2.98 -8.23
C ARG A 26 13.98 3.88 -8.94
N ASN A 27 14.00 3.92 -10.28
CA ASN A 27 13.04 4.68 -11.10
C ASN A 27 11.63 4.09 -11.11
N VAL A 28 11.50 2.76 -11.16
CA VAL A 28 10.19 2.08 -11.13
C VAL A 28 9.59 2.19 -9.73
N ARG A 29 10.45 2.09 -8.70
CA ARG A 29 10.05 2.23 -7.29
C ARG A 29 9.32 3.56 -7.03
N ARG A 30 9.91 4.67 -7.49
CA ARG A 30 9.39 6.02 -7.23
C ARG A 30 8.07 6.30 -7.97
N LYS A 31 7.98 5.87 -9.23
CA LYS A 31 6.88 6.27 -10.12
C LYS A 31 5.64 5.37 -10.00
N TYR A 32 5.85 4.09 -9.70
CA TYR A 32 4.76 3.10 -9.71
C TYR A 32 4.60 2.39 -8.38
N VAL A 33 5.68 2.04 -7.67
CA VAL A 33 5.58 1.18 -6.48
C VAL A 33 4.98 1.90 -5.27
N TYR A 34 5.48 3.06 -4.88
CA TYR A 34 4.95 3.79 -3.73
C TYR A 34 3.48 4.23 -3.90
N PRO A 35 3.06 4.79 -5.05
CA PRO A 35 1.64 5.09 -5.28
C PRO A 35 0.77 3.83 -5.21
N LEU A 36 1.24 2.70 -5.75
CA LEU A 36 0.49 1.43 -5.72
C LEU A 36 0.36 0.88 -4.30
N LEU A 37 1.41 1.02 -3.47
CA LEU A 37 1.37 0.65 -2.06
C LEU A 37 0.42 1.52 -1.24
N ILE A 38 0.39 2.83 -1.50
CA ILE A 38 -0.52 3.75 -0.80
C ILE A 38 -1.96 3.47 -1.21
N VAL A 39 -2.24 3.35 -2.51
CA VAL A 39 -3.59 3.08 -3.03
C VAL A 39 -4.08 1.70 -2.58
N GLY A 40 -3.26 0.66 -2.72
CA GLY A 40 -3.58 -0.68 -2.22
C GLY A 40 -3.74 -0.71 -0.70
N GLY A 41 -2.96 0.10 0.01
CA GLY A 41 -3.05 0.33 1.44
C GLY A 41 -4.42 0.82 1.87
N ILE A 42 -4.86 1.93 1.29
CA ILE A 42 -6.15 2.58 1.57
C ILE A 42 -7.32 1.64 1.22
N LEU A 43 -7.27 0.97 0.06
CA LEU A 43 -8.30 0.00 -0.35
C LEU A 43 -8.45 -1.14 0.65
N LEU A 44 -7.33 -1.68 1.15
CA LEU A 44 -7.33 -2.79 2.10
C LEU A 44 -7.68 -2.34 3.53
N GLU A 45 -7.36 -1.10 3.89
CA GLU A 45 -7.77 -0.48 5.16
C GLU A 45 -9.29 -0.30 5.20
N ILE A 46 -9.90 0.21 4.13
CA ILE A 46 -11.37 0.31 4.00
C ILE A 46 -12.04 -1.06 4.17
N TYR A 47 -11.46 -2.10 3.55
CA TYR A 47 -11.96 -3.46 3.72
C TYR A 47 -11.79 -3.99 5.15
N SER A 48 -10.69 -3.67 5.81
CA SER A 48 -10.45 -4.11 7.19
C SER A 48 -11.33 -3.39 8.21
N ILE A 49 -11.67 -2.12 7.96
CA ILE A 49 -12.69 -1.39 8.73
C ILE A 49 -14.05 -2.08 8.56
N TYR A 50 -14.39 -2.50 7.33
CA TYR A 50 -15.64 -3.23 7.05
C TYR A 50 -15.71 -4.57 7.81
N ILE A 51 -14.61 -5.32 7.85
CA ILE A 51 -14.54 -6.59 8.59
C ILE A 51 -14.33 -6.40 10.11
N ARG A 52 -14.14 -5.15 10.56
CA ARG A 52 -13.84 -4.73 11.94
C ARG A 52 -12.55 -5.33 12.51
N ASP A 53 -11.56 -5.58 11.66
CA ASP A 53 -10.24 -6.05 12.10
C ASP A 53 -9.35 -4.87 12.53
N LEU A 54 -9.43 -4.54 13.82
CA LEU A 54 -8.67 -3.45 14.43
C LEU A 54 -7.15 -3.60 14.30
N ILE A 55 -6.64 -4.83 14.42
CA ILE A 55 -5.19 -5.09 14.35
C ILE A 55 -4.71 -4.77 12.94
N PHE A 56 -5.43 -5.26 11.94
CA PHE A 56 -5.07 -5.03 10.54
C PHE A 56 -5.19 -3.56 10.16
N VAL A 57 -6.23 -2.84 10.62
CA VAL A 57 -6.39 -1.40 10.37
C VAL A 57 -5.21 -0.60 10.93
N ILE A 58 -4.77 -0.87 12.16
CA ILE A 58 -3.63 -0.16 12.76
C ILE A 58 -2.34 -0.45 11.98
N LEU A 59 -2.10 -1.72 11.66
CA LEU A 59 -0.90 -2.13 10.92
C LEU A 59 -0.87 -1.49 9.52
N GLN A 60 -2.03 -1.42 8.87
CA GLN A 60 -2.19 -0.82 7.55
C GLN A 60 -1.96 0.70 7.58
N GLY A 61 -2.44 1.39 8.61
CA GLY A 61 -2.17 2.82 8.80
C GLY A 61 -0.66 3.10 8.95
N VAL A 62 0.04 2.33 9.79
CA VAL A 62 1.50 2.45 9.96
C VAL A 62 2.23 2.14 8.66
N PHE A 63 1.77 1.15 7.91
CA PHE A 63 2.33 0.78 6.62
C PHE A 63 2.19 1.93 5.59
N ILE A 64 1.01 2.54 5.48
CA ILE A 64 0.76 3.67 4.57
C ILE A 64 1.65 4.86 4.95
N LEU A 65 1.74 5.20 6.23
CA LEU A 65 2.61 6.29 6.72
C LEU A 65 4.08 6.04 6.35
N THR A 66 4.55 4.80 6.53
CA THR A 66 5.92 4.41 6.18
C THR A 66 6.16 4.49 4.67
N ALA A 67 5.17 4.09 3.85
CA ALA A 67 5.24 4.20 2.40
C ALA A 67 5.30 5.66 1.94
N VAL A 68 4.49 6.55 2.54
CA VAL A 68 4.52 8.00 2.27
C VAL A 68 5.88 8.59 2.66
N TYR A 69 6.39 8.29 3.85
CA TYR A 69 7.70 8.75 4.28
C TYR A 69 8.82 8.25 3.35
N GLY A 70 8.75 6.99 2.92
CA GLY A 70 9.69 6.41 1.96
C GLY A 70 9.68 7.14 0.61
N LEU A 71 8.49 7.52 0.12
CA LEU A 71 8.34 8.29 -1.11
C LEU A 71 8.98 9.69 -1.00
N ILE A 72 8.73 10.40 0.11
CA ILE A 72 9.28 11.74 0.37
C ILE A 72 10.81 11.68 0.48
N LYS A 73 11.34 10.76 1.29
CA LYS A 73 12.79 10.59 1.48
C LYS A 73 13.54 10.24 0.18
N MET A 74 12.91 9.48 -0.72
CA MET A 74 13.49 9.18 -2.03
C MET A 74 13.43 10.37 -2.99
N HIS A 75 12.47 11.27 -2.82
CA HIS A 75 12.40 12.53 -3.58
C HIS A 75 13.54 13.48 -3.17
N GLU A 76 13.88 13.53 -1.89
CA GLU A 76 14.93 14.39 -1.33
C GLU A 76 16.33 13.95 -1.75
N LYS A 77 16.62 12.64 -1.75
CA LYS A 77 17.93 12.08 -2.16
C LYS A 77 18.17 12.04 -3.69
N SER A 78 17.34 12.73 -4.46
CA SER A 78 17.42 12.81 -5.93
C SER A 78 17.62 14.24 -6.45
N ARG A 79 17.64 15.24 -5.56
CA ARG A 79 18.30 16.54 -5.79
C ARG A 79 19.74 16.44 -5.32
#